data_AF-A0A1Q7F1K8-F1
#
_entry.id   AF-A0A1Q7F1K8-F1
#
_cell.length_a   1.000
_cell.length_b   1.000
_cell.length_c   1.000
_cell.angle_alpha   90.00
_cell.angle_beta   90.00
_cell.angle_gamma   90.00
#
_symmetry.space_group_name_H-M   'P 1'
#
loop_
_entity.id
_entity.type
_entity.pdbx_description
1 polymer ?
#
loop_
_entity_poly.entity_id
_entity_poly.type
_entity_poly.pdbx_seq_one_letter_code
_entity_poly.pdbx_strand_id
1 'polypeptide(L)'
;MADFRPVEANKARILMVRPAPAALPIEDANAEWVEVITELSSDLANWRLQHLRGLWRPDVAKPVEWEWVYTWGSPAFVRAGEIYRIHSGSRARAALHPLADDLAPGRKHVYAAGPTGAAKLLWLRGDYVRLVDAFGTVIDEVVVWPEEKPEPKKEEPARAARA
;
A
#
# COMPACT_ATOMS: atom_id res chain seq x y z
N MET A 1 1.18 9.12 -34.82
CA MET A 1 0.84 7.82 -34.21
C MET A 1 0.03 8.13 -32.97
N ALA A 2 -1.25 7.77 -32.92
CA ALA A 2 -2.07 7.99 -31.73
C ALA A 2 -1.67 6.94 -30.68
N ASP A 3 -1.29 7.40 -29.49
CA ASP A 3 -0.96 6.55 -28.35
C ASP A 3 -2.25 5.89 -27.85
N PHE A 4 -2.47 4.62 -28.23
CA PHE A 4 -3.67 3.85 -27.92
C PHE A 4 -3.55 3.16 -26.54
N ARG A 5 -2.88 3.80 -25.58
CA ARG A 5 -3.02 3.38 -24.18
C ARG A 5 -4.48 3.57 -23.78
N PRO A 6 -5.16 2.54 -23.23
CA PRO A 6 -6.54 2.68 -22.77
C PRO A 6 -6.65 3.91 -21.87
N VAL A 7 -7.66 4.76 -22.06
CA VAL A 7 -7.86 5.99 -21.25
C VAL A 7 -7.90 5.67 -19.75
N GLU A 8 -8.33 4.45 -19.39
CA GLU A 8 -8.28 3.89 -18.04
C GLU A 8 -6.86 3.89 -17.44
N ALA A 9 -5.81 3.65 -18.24
CA ALA A 9 -4.42 3.56 -17.79
C ALA A 9 -3.86 4.88 -17.22
N ASN A 10 -4.55 6.01 -17.47
CA ASN A 10 -4.13 7.33 -17.02
C ASN A 10 -5.11 7.94 -16.00
N LYS A 11 -6.08 7.19 -15.45
CA LYS A 11 -7.06 7.78 -14.51
C LYS A 11 -6.50 8.00 -13.12
N ALA A 12 -5.64 7.10 -12.68
CA ALA A 12 -5.02 7.14 -11.37
C ALA A 12 -3.70 6.37 -11.39
N ARG A 13 -2.81 6.69 -10.46
CA ARG A 13 -1.53 5.99 -10.29
C ARG A 13 -1.13 5.97 -8.82
N ILE A 14 -0.22 5.07 -8.49
CA ILE A 14 0.37 5.00 -7.16
C ILE A 14 1.27 6.24 -7.02
N LEU A 15 0.97 7.06 -6.01
CA LEU A 15 1.76 8.26 -5.72
C LEU A 15 2.90 7.93 -4.78
N MET A 16 2.62 7.18 -3.71
CA MET A 16 3.63 6.74 -2.75
C MET A 16 3.21 5.46 -2.04
N VAL A 17 4.21 4.73 -1.58
CA VAL A 17 4.06 3.68 -0.58
C VAL A 17 4.81 4.13 0.66
N ARG A 18 4.13 4.20 1.80
CA ARG A 18 4.76 4.44 3.09
C ARG A 18 4.78 3.13 3.88
N PRO A 19 5.90 2.40 3.85
CA PRO A 19 6.07 1.23 4.69
C PRO A 19 6.22 1.64 6.17
N ALA A 20 5.91 0.72 7.07
CA ALA A 20 6.19 0.86 8.49
C ALA A 20 7.05 -0.31 9.01
N PRO A 21 7.74 -0.16 10.16
CA PRO A 21 8.54 -1.24 10.72
C PRO A 21 7.73 -2.51 11.01
N ALA A 22 8.32 -3.67 10.76
CA ALA A 22 7.62 -4.95 10.95
C ALA A 22 7.16 -5.17 12.41
N ALA A 23 7.95 -4.68 13.37
CA ALA A 23 7.67 -4.79 14.81
C ALA A 23 6.58 -3.82 15.33
N LEU A 24 5.99 -2.99 14.47
CA LEU A 24 4.96 -2.04 14.90
C LEU A 24 3.72 -2.78 15.48
N PRO A 25 3.13 -2.33 16.60
CA PRO A 25 1.91 -2.93 17.13
C PRO A 25 0.73 -2.86 16.15
N ILE A 26 -0.28 -3.73 16.32
CA ILE A 26 -1.47 -3.78 15.45
C ILE A 26 -2.33 -2.51 15.59
N GLU A 27 -2.32 -1.92 16.79
CA GLU A 27 -2.99 -0.66 17.13
C GLU A 27 -2.44 0.51 16.31
N ASP A 28 -1.17 0.42 15.91
CA ASP A 28 -0.45 1.42 15.12
C ASP A 28 -0.36 1.04 13.63
N ALA A 29 -1.06 0.00 13.17
CA ALA A 29 -0.98 -0.48 11.76
C ALA A 29 -1.30 0.62 10.72
N ASN A 30 -1.96 1.70 11.14
CA ASN A 30 -2.23 2.89 10.33
C ASN A 30 -0.99 3.71 9.95
N ALA A 31 0.17 3.50 10.58
CA ALA A 31 1.42 4.17 10.21
C ALA A 31 1.92 3.74 8.82
N GLU A 32 1.34 2.66 8.29
CA GLU A 32 1.56 2.15 6.95
C GLU A 32 0.38 2.50 6.02
N TRP A 33 0.69 3.00 4.83
CA TRP A 33 -0.32 3.25 3.81
C TRP A 33 0.25 3.30 2.39
N VAL A 34 -0.64 3.21 1.42
CA VAL A 34 -0.40 3.57 0.02
C VAL A 34 -1.23 4.80 -0.31
N GLU A 35 -0.67 5.73 -1.08
CA GLU A 35 -1.43 6.82 -1.67
C GLU A 35 -1.59 6.59 -3.18
N VAL A 36 -2.79 6.85 -3.66
CA VAL A 36 -3.14 6.88 -5.08
C VAL A 36 -3.59 8.29 -5.42
N ILE A 37 -2.98 8.87 -6.45
CA ILE A 37 -3.43 10.16 -6.99
C ILE A 37 -4.33 9.91 -8.19
N THR A 38 -5.44 10.63 -8.26
CA THR A 38 -6.35 10.62 -9.40
C THR A 38 -5.94 11.69 -10.38
N GLU A 39 -5.60 11.28 -11.59
CA GLU A 39 -5.15 12.15 -12.68
C GLU A 39 -6.36 12.67 -13.48
N LEU A 40 -7.45 11.90 -13.54
CA LEU A 40 -8.69 12.24 -14.24
C LEU A 40 -9.91 12.08 -13.33
N SER A 41 -10.87 13.02 -13.45
CA SER A 41 -12.17 12.88 -12.80
C SER A 41 -12.97 11.74 -13.44
N SER A 42 -13.33 10.72 -12.68
CA SER A 42 -14.01 9.52 -13.19
C SER A 42 -14.72 8.75 -12.08
N ASP A 43 -15.24 7.57 -12.40
CA ASP A 43 -15.68 6.58 -11.42
C ASP A 43 -14.60 5.50 -11.28
N LEU A 44 -14.15 5.26 -10.05
CA LEU A 44 -13.24 4.17 -9.70
C LEU A 44 -13.97 2.99 -9.05
N ALA A 45 -15.30 2.87 -9.23
CA ALA A 45 -16.06 1.75 -8.72
C ALA A 45 -15.41 0.40 -9.05
N ASN A 46 -15.23 -0.45 -8.04
CA ASN A 46 -14.61 -1.78 -8.14
C ASN A 46 -13.15 -1.81 -8.58
N TRP A 47 -12.48 -0.66 -8.67
CA TRP A 47 -11.02 -0.65 -8.74
C TRP A 47 -10.43 -1.28 -7.48
N ARG A 48 -9.21 -1.81 -7.60
CA ARG A 48 -8.55 -2.58 -6.56
C ARG A 48 -7.11 -2.11 -6.39
N LEU A 49 -6.70 -1.98 -5.14
CA LEU A 49 -5.31 -1.90 -4.75
C LEU A 49 -4.92 -3.27 -4.19
N GLN A 50 -4.03 -3.96 -4.86
CA GLN A 50 -3.52 -5.26 -4.44
C GLN A 50 -2.17 -5.07 -3.77
N HIS A 51 -2.03 -5.58 -2.56
CA HIS A 51 -0.75 -5.70 -1.88
C HIS A 51 -0.30 -7.14 -1.98
N LEU A 52 0.86 -7.36 -2.57
CA LEU A 52 1.28 -8.67 -3.03
C LEU A 52 2.63 -9.01 -2.41
N ARG A 53 2.71 -10.18 -1.78
CA ARG A 53 3.96 -10.73 -1.27
C ARG A 53 4.67 -11.46 -2.41
N GLY A 54 5.89 -11.01 -2.71
CA GLY A 54 6.70 -11.61 -3.75
C GLY A 54 7.32 -12.94 -3.29
N LEU A 55 6.95 -14.04 -3.93
CA LEU A 55 7.63 -15.33 -3.81
C LEU A 55 8.73 -15.42 -4.87
N TRP A 56 9.76 -14.57 -4.81
CA TRP A 56 10.79 -14.52 -5.85
C TRP A 56 11.47 -15.88 -6.07
N ARG A 57 11.24 -16.49 -7.23
CA ARG A 57 11.89 -17.73 -7.69
C ARG A 57 12.49 -17.51 -9.08
N PRO A 58 13.68 -18.08 -9.37
CA PRO A 58 14.39 -17.82 -10.64
C PRO A 58 13.59 -18.18 -11.90
N ASP A 59 12.65 -19.12 -11.80
CA ASP A 59 11.84 -19.66 -12.88
C ASP A 59 10.45 -19.02 -13.02
N VAL A 60 10.07 -18.10 -12.13
CA VAL A 60 8.74 -17.51 -12.13
C VAL A 60 8.82 -15.99 -12.10
N ALA A 61 8.33 -15.35 -13.17
CA ALA A 61 8.57 -13.93 -13.42
C ALA A 61 7.99 -12.98 -12.35
N LYS A 62 6.90 -13.36 -11.67
CA LYS A 62 6.24 -12.56 -10.61
C LYS A 62 5.39 -13.44 -9.68
N PRO A 63 5.99 -14.21 -8.76
CA PRO A 63 5.25 -15.23 -8.04
C PRO A 63 4.58 -14.54 -6.85
N VAL A 64 3.26 -14.69 -6.71
CA VAL A 64 2.51 -14.14 -5.57
C VAL A 64 2.41 -15.23 -4.53
N GLU A 65 2.96 -14.99 -3.33
CA GLU A 65 2.75 -15.89 -2.20
C GLU A 65 1.39 -15.61 -1.53
N TRP A 66 1.09 -14.33 -1.34
CA TRP A 66 -0.07 -13.84 -0.61
C TRP A 66 -0.57 -12.53 -1.24
N GLU A 67 -1.88 -12.30 -1.17
CA GLU A 67 -2.54 -11.11 -1.69
C GLU A 67 -3.53 -10.53 -0.68
N TRP A 68 -3.49 -9.21 -0.54
CA TRP A 68 -4.53 -8.41 0.11
C TRP A 68 -5.11 -7.43 -0.88
N VAL A 69 -6.44 -7.32 -0.92
CA VAL A 69 -7.15 -6.48 -1.89
C VAL A 69 -7.99 -5.43 -1.18
N TYR A 70 -7.74 -4.17 -1.52
CA TYR A 70 -8.56 -3.03 -1.13
C TYR A 70 -9.40 -2.61 -2.32
N THR A 71 -10.72 -2.61 -2.18
CA THR A 71 -11.63 -2.35 -3.30
C THR A 71 -12.32 -1.02 -3.10
N TRP A 72 -12.30 -0.15 -4.10
CA TRP A 72 -13.15 1.04 -4.11
C TRP A 72 -14.61 0.61 -4.18
N GLY A 73 -15.43 1.13 -3.27
CA GLY A 73 -16.86 0.86 -3.25
C GLY A 73 -17.55 1.29 -4.55
N SER A 74 -18.78 0.85 -4.77
CA SER A 74 -19.58 1.25 -5.93
C SER A 74 -20.84 2.01 -5.46
N PRO A 75 -21.07 3.25 -5.96
CA PRO A 75 -20.20 4.03 -6.84
C PRO A 75 -18.99 4.65 -6.10
N ALA A 76 -17.92 5.03 -6.83
CA ALA A 76 -16.77 5.75 -6.28
C ALA A 76 -16.29 6.87 -7.21
N PHE A 77 -17.05 7.98 -7.24
CA PHE A 77 -16.68 9.16 -8.02
C PHE A 77 -15.47 9.88 -7.42
N VAL A 78 -14.48 10.12 -8.27
CA VAL A 78 -13.23 10.79 -7.93
C VAL A 78 -13.02 12.03 -8.79
N ARG A 79 -12.26 13.00 -8.29
CA ARG A 79 -11.87 14.20 -9.04
C ARG A 79 -10.38 14.19 -9.32
N ALA A 80 -9.97 14.74 -10.46
CA ALA A 80 -8.56 14.95 -10.76
C ALA A 80 -7.88 15.79 -9.65
N GLY A 81 -6.69 15.38 -9.25
CA GLY A 81 -5.87 15.99 -8.20
C GLY A 81 -6.17 15.51 -6.77
N GLU A 82 -7.18 14.68 -6.56
CA GLU A 82 -7.46 14.12 -5.23
C GLU A 82 -6.48 12.99 -4.88
N ILE A 83 -6.11 12.91 -3.61
CA ILE A 83 -5.24 11.86 -3.10
C ILE A 83 -6.08 10.91 -2.25
N TYR A 84 -6.07 9.63 -2.62
CA TYR A 84 -6.72 8.56 -1.88
C TYR A 84 -5.67 7.79 -1.10
N ARG A 85 -5.80 7.75 0.22
CA ARG A 85 -4.90 7.05 1.12
C ARG A 85 -5.55 5.77 1.63
N ILE A 86 -4.81 4.68 1.51
CA ILE A 86 -5.25 3.32 1.82
C ILE A 86 -4.31 2.78 2.89
N HIS A 87 -4.80 2.73 4.13
CA HIS A 87 -4.03 2.25 5.27
C HIS A 87 -4.08 0.74 5.38
N SER A 88 -3.01 0.16 5.92
CA SER A 88 -3.08 -1.18 6.46
C SER A 88 -4.06 -1.25 7.64
N GLY A 89 -4.75 -2.39 7.81
CA GLY A 89 -5.74 -2.56 8.88
C GLY A 89 -6.90 -1.57 8.79
N SER A 90 -7.24 -1.08 7.59
CA SER A 90 -8.25 -0.03 7.37
C SER A 90 -9.61 -0.33 8.02
N ARG A 91 -10.00 -1.61 8.12
CA ARG A 91 -11.21 -2.03 8.83
C ARG A 91 -11.09 -1.89 10.35
N ALA A 92 -9.94 -2.26 10.92
CA ALA A 92 -9.67 -2.07 12.35
C ALA A 92 -9.68 -0.57 12.70
N ARG A 93 -9.11 0.27 11.83
CA ARG A 93 -9.11 1.73 11.99
C ARG A 93 -10.50 2.34 11.94
N ALA A 94 -11.33 1.95 10.96
CA ALA A 94 -12.70 2.45 10.84
C ALA A 94 -13.56 2.11 12.07
N ALA A 95 -13.24 1.01 12.76
CA ALA A 95 -14.00 0.55 13.94
C ALA A 95 -13.53 1.15 15.27
N LEU A 96 -12.24 1.52 15.38
CA LEU A 96 -11.63 1.83 16.68
C LEU A 96 -11.54 3.34 16.93
N HIS A 97 -10.80 4.13 16.16
CA HIS A 97 -10.77 5.60 16.30
C HIS A 97 -10.20 6.27 15.03
N PRO A 98 -10.89 7.28 14.44
CA PRO A 98 -10.30 8.10 13.38
C PRO A 98 -9.15 8.96 13.93
N LEU A 99 -8.03 9.03 13.21
CA LEU A 99 -6.87 9.85 13.57
C LEU A 99 -6.99 11.27 13.00
N ALA A 100 -6.22 12.22 13.50
CA ALA A 100 -6.18 13.59 12.94
C ALA A 100 -5.85 13.59 11.43
N ASP A 101 -5.02 12.65 10.98
CA ASP A 101 -4.68 12.45 9.57
C ASP A 101 -5.89 12.02 8.72
N ASP A 102 -6.94 11.39 9.30
CA ASP A 102 -8.21 11.10 8.61
C ASP A 102 -8.90 12.36 8.08
N LEU A 103 -8.68 13.47 8.77
CA LEU A 103 -9.36 14.73 8.57
C LEU A 103 -8.51 15.71 7.75
N ALA A 104 -7.34 15.28 7.26
CA ALA A 104 -6.46 16.11 6.46
C ALA A 104 -7.16 16.57 5.17
N PRO A 105 -7.31 17.88 4.94
CA PRO A 105 -7.92 18.40 3.71
C PRO A 105 -7.20 17.89 2.45
N GLY A 106 -7.96 17.52 1.43
CA GLY A 106 -7.43 17.02 0.15
C GLY A 106 -7.01 15.55 0.14
N ARG A 107 -7.09 14.85 1.28
CA ARG A 107 -6.90 13.40 1.37
C ARG A 107 -8.22 12.70 1.64
N LYS A 108 -8.49 11.64 0.90
CA LYS A 108 -9.65 10.77 1.06
C LYS A 108 -9.19 9.40 1.48
N HIS A 109 -9.84 8.81 2.47
CA HIS A 109 -9.44 7.51 2.99
C HIS A 109 -10.32 6.39 2.42
N VAL A 110 -9.69 5.30 1.99
CA VAL A 110 -10.40 4.11 1.49
C VAL A 110 -10.37 3.03 2.57
N TYR A 111 -11.55 2.66 3.08
CA TYR A 111 -11.69 1.79 4.25
C TYR A 111 -12.06 0.32 3.94
N ALA A 112 -12.19 -0.04 2.66
CA ALA A 112 -12.71 -1.33 2.25
C ALA A 112 -11.58 -2.31 1.86
N ALA A 113 -11.46 -3.41 2.59
CA ALA A 113 -10.42 -4.41 2.40
C ALA A 113 -10.92 -5.86 2.57
N GLY A 114 -12.21 -6.09 2.27
CA GLY A 114 -12.82 -7.41 2.36
C GLY A 114 -12.73 -8.07 3.76
N PRO A 115 -12.85 -9.40 3.85
CA PRO A 115 -12.72 -10.16 5.11
C PRO A 115 -11.34 -10.08 5.77
N THR A 116 -10.28 -9.84 5.00
CA THR A 116 -8.87 -9.77 5.45
C THR A 116 -8.41 -8.36 5.83
N GLY A 117 -9.28 -7.36 5.72
CA GLY A 117 -8.99 -5.93 5.91
C GLY A 117 -8.61 -5.45 7.32
N ALA A 118 -8.56 -6.37 8.28
CA ALA A 118 -8.04 -6.12 9.61
C ALA A 118 -6.56 -6.55 9.76
N ALA A 119 -5.99 -7.23 8.76
CA ALA A 119 -4.61 -7.68 8.82
C ALA A 119 -3.67 -6.48 8.73
N LYS A 120 -2.78 -6.34 9.71
CA LYS A 120 -1.57 -5.55 9.55
C LYS A 120 -0.76 -6.17 8.41
N LEU A 121 -0.42 -5.32 7.47
CA LEU A 121 0.44 -5.64 6.35
C LEU A 121 1.88 -5.40 6.79
N LEU A 122 2.78 -6.15 6.19
CA LEU A 122 4.21 -6.07 6.47
C LEU A 122 4.89 -6.01 5.11
N TRP A 123 5.45 -4.85 4.79
CA TRP A 123 6.26 -4.69 3.59
C TRP A 123 7.62 -5.31 3.79
N LEU A 124 7.92 -6.34 2.99
CA LEU A 124 9.24 -6.89 2.84
C LEU A 124 9.87 -6.37 1.55
N ARG A 125 11.19 -6.44 1.49
CA ARG A 125 11.96 -6.11 0.31
C ARG A 125 11.51 -6.99 -0.86
N GLY A 126 11.06 -6.38 -1.94
CA GLY A 126 10.56 -7.07 -3.12
C GLY A 126 9.07 -7.41 -3.07
N ASP A 127 8.33 -7.02 -2.04
CA ASP A 127 6.87 -6.95 -2.15
C ASP A 127 6.47 -5.91 -3.20
N TYR A 128 5.25 -5.98 -3.71
CA TYR A 128 4.77 -5.00 -4.69
C TYR A 128 3.30 -4.64 -4.48
N VAL A 129 2.98 -3.42 -4.89
CA VAL A 129 1.61 -2.89 -4.92
C VAL A 129 1.17 -2.83 -6.37
N ARG A 130 -0.06 -3.27 -6.65
CA ARG A 130 -0.73 -3.05 -7.94
C ARG A 130 -1.98 -2.22 -7.78
N LEU A 131 -2.12 -1.22 -8.63
CA LEU A 131 -3.40 -0.58 -8.89
C LEU A 131 -4.04 -1.28 -10.09
N VAL A 132 -5.23 -1.80 -9.89
CA VAL A 132 -5.95 -2.61 -10.87
C VAL A 132 -7.33 -2.03 -11.09
N ASP A 133 -7.75 -1.90 -12.35
CA ASP A 133 -9.10 -1.42 -12.66
C ASP A 133 -10.19 -2.47 -12.32
N ALA A 134 -11.44 -2.07 -12.55
CA ALA A 134 -12.61 -2.93 -12.36
C ALA A 134 -12.59 -4.21 -13.23
N PHE A 135 -11.88 -4.21 -14.36
CA PHE A 135 -11.83 -5.32 -15.31
C PHE A 135 -10.63 -6.25 -15.08
N GLY A 136 -9.68 -5.88 -14.22
CA GLY A 136 -8.48 -6.67 -13.94
C GLY A 136 -7.23 -6.17 -14.67
N THR A 137 -7.29 -5.03 -15.36
CA THR A 137 -6.12 -4.40 -15.99
C THR A 137 -5.23 -3.80 -14.91
N VAL A 138 -3.94 -4.15 -14.92
CA VAL A 138 -2.94 -3.48 -14.07
C VAL A 138 -2.66 -2.09 -14.65
N ILE A 139 -3.03 -1.07 -13.90
CA ILE A 139 -2.88 0.35 -14.25
C ILE A 139 -1.52 0.87 -13.82
N ASP A 140 -1.09 0.50 -12.62
CA ASP A 140 0.21 0.86 -12.08
C ASP A 140 0.73 -0.25 -11.15
N GLU A 141 2.06 -0.40 -11.08
CA GLU A 141 2.73 -1.39 -10.24
C GLU A 141 4.01 -0.81 -9.67
N VAL A 142 4.18 -0.89 -8.36
CA VAL A 142 5.36 -0.40 -7.65
C VAL A 142 5.95 -1.53 -6.83
N VAL A 143 7.24 -1.81 -7.03
CA VAL A 143 8.02 -2.70 -6.17
C VAL A 143 8.48 -1.93 -4.94
N VAL A 144 8.25 -2.50 -3.77
CA VAL A 144 8.53 -1.89 -2.47
C VAL A 144 9.90 -2.33 -1.98
N TRP A 145 10.72 -1.34 -1.62
CA TRP A 145 12.04 -1.52 -1.04
C TRP A 145 12.09 -0.71 0.26
N PRO A 146 11.62 -1.27 1.39
CA PRO A 146 11.66 -0.57 2.67
C PRO A 146 13.13 -0.29 3.05
N GLU A 147 13.41 0.87 3.63
CA GLU A 147 14.74 1.17 4.17
C GLU A 147 15.09 0.18 5.31
N GLU A 148 16.24 -0.49 5.19
CA GLU A 148 16.78 -1.32 6.28
C GLU A 148 17.20 -0.37 7.42
N LYS A 149 16.55 -0.47 8.58
CA LYS A 149 17.08 0.19 9.79
C LYS A 149 18.45 -0.41 10.09
N PRO A 150 19.47 0.40 10.41
CA PRO A 150 20.77 -0.11 10.80
C PRO A 150 20.60 -1.01 12.03
N GLU A 151 21.14 -2.22 11.97
CA GLU A 151 21.18 -3.12 13.11
C GLU A 151 21.87 -2.39 14.28
N PRO A 152 21.35 -2.51 15.52
CA PRO A 152 22.09 -2.04 16.68
C PRO A 152 23.44 -2.76 16.71
N LYS A 153 24.54 -2.01 16.62
CA LYS A 153 25.90 -2.55 16.79
C LYS A 153 25.90 -3.40 18.05
N LYS A 154 26.19 -4.71 17.91
CA LYS A 154 26.57 -5.54 19.04
C LYS A 154 27.74 -4.83 19.73
N GLU A 155 27.54 -4.42 20.98
CA GLU A 155 28.64 -3.98 21.83
C GLU A 155 29.63 -5.15 21.91
N GLU A 156 30.83 -4.97 21.35
CA GLU A 156 31.92 -5.89 21.59
C GLU A 156 32.20 -5.91 23.11
N PRO A 157 32.33 -7.09 23.74
CA PRO A 157 32.60 -7.15 25.16
C PRO A 157 33.94 -6.46 25.43
N ALA A 158 33.90 -5.46 26.31
CA ALA A 158 35.06 -4.70 26.74
C ALA A 158 36.19 -5.68 27.11
N ARG A 159 37.27 -5.65 26.33
CA ARG A 159 38.46 -6.45 26.58
C ARG A 159 39.00 -6.05 27.95
N ALA A 160 38.83 -6.92 28.94
CA ALA A 160 39.36 -6.74 30.28
C ALA A 160 40.86 -6.40 30.19
N ALA A 161 41.23 -5.23 30.71
CA ALA A 161 42.61 -4.83 30.89
C ALA A 161 43.26 -5.84 31.84
N ARG A 162 44.31 -6.53 31.37
CA ARG A 162 45.12 -7.43 32.20
C ARG A 162 45.86 -6.60 33.25
N ALA A 163 45.79 -7.07 34.49
CA ALA A 163 46.55 -6.59 35.65
C ALA A 163 48.06 -6.80 35.50
#